data_AF-A0A524IPQ1-F1
#
_entry.id   AF-A0A524IPQ1-F1
#
_cell.length_a   1.000
_cell.length_b   1.000
_cell.length_c   1.000
_cell.angle_alpha   90.00
_cell.angle_beta   90.00
_cell.angle_gamma   90.00
#
_symmetry.space_group_name_H-M   'P 1'
#
loop_
_entity.id
_entity.type
_entity.pdbx_description
1 polymer ?
#
loop_
_entity_poly.entity_id
_entity_poly.type
_entity_poly.pdbx_seq_one_letter_code
_entity_poly.pdbx_strand_id
1 'polypeptide(L)'
;MSQREAADRLFDRTMRTESAGYTTQALFFADMAVQTYGMLPADELDADAHFHLGLLELMRGQPDDAGLHAAAILGTAPDHLLGWVLQERISELRGDAAGVEQAQARFLEAVDAQRALNLEEYAQHIGIIDGQETRLKSAR
;
A
#
# COMPACT_ATOMS: atom_id res chain seq x y z
N MET A 1 -19.98 -8.72 -11.14
CA MET A 1 -18.98 -7.68 -10.86
C MET A 1 -19.46 -6.93 -9.64
N SER A 2 -18.83 -7.17 -8.50
CA SER A 2 -19.08 -6.44 -7.25
C SER A 2 -18.51 -5.02 -7.33
N GLN A 3 -18.85 -4.18 -6.35
CA GLN A 3 -18.25 -2.85 -6.23
C GLN A 3 -16.75 -2.94 -5.91
N ARG A 4 -16.35 -3.88 -5.04
CA ARG A 4 -14.94 -4.16 -4.76
C ARG A 4 -14.16 -4.53 -6.02
N GLU A 5 -14.66 -5.48 -6.81
CA GLU A 5 -14.04 -5.87 -8.08
C GLU A 5 -13.91 -4.70 -9.08
N ALA A 6 -14.84 -3.74 -9.04
CA ALA A 6 -14.75 -2.54 -9.87
C ALA A 6 -13.66 -1.58 -9.38
N ALA A 7 -13.51 -1.41 -8.06
CA ALA A 7 -12.45 -0.63 -7.45
C ALA A 7 -11.06 -1.21 -7.74
N ASP A 8 -10.90 -2.53 -7.54
CA ASP A 8 -9.64 -3.24 -7.80
C ASP A 8 -9.22 -3.11 -9.27
N ARG A 9 -10.16 -3.23 -10.22
CA ARG A 9 -9.87 -3.05 -11.64
C ARG A 9 -9.41 -1.62 -11.98
N LEU A 10 -9.95 -0.62 -11.29
CA LEU A 10 -9.51 0.77 -11.44
C LEU A 10 -8.12 0.97 -10.83
N PHE A 11 -7.83 0.35 -9.69
CA PHE A 11 -6.49 0.31 -9.11
C PHE A 11 -5.48 -0.32 -10.09
N ASP A 12 -5.76 -1.52 -10.60
CA ASP A 12 -4.89 -2.22 -11.56
C ASP A 12 -4.67 -1.40 -12.83
N ARG A 13 -5.72 -0.72 -13.31
CA ARG A 13 -5.62 0.16 -14.46
C ARG A 13 -4.73 1.35 -14.16
N THR A 14 -4.86 1.93 -12.98
CA THR A 14 -4.04 3.05 -12.51
C THR A 14 -2.57 2.65 -12.50
N MET A 15 -2.23 1.57 -11.79
CA MET A 15 -0.85 1.09 -11.67
C MET A 15 -0.23 0.74 -13.03
N ARG A 16 -0.96 0.02 -13.89
CA ARG A 16 -0.47 -0.28 -15.26
C ARG A 16 -0.25 0.97 -16.12
N THR A 17 -1.13 1.97 -15.98
CA THR A 17 -1.04 3.22 -16.74
C THR A 17 0.14 4.06 -16.27
N GLU A 18 0.37 4.10 -14.96
CA GLU A 18 1.52 4.76 -14.33
C GLU A 18 2.83 4.10 -14.80
N SER A 19 2.93 2.77 -14.72
CA SER A 19 4.13 2.04 -15.12
C SER A 19 4.43 2.12 -16.62
N ALA A 20 3.43 2.43 -17.45
CA ALA A 20 3.60 2.73 -18.88
C ALA A 20 4.05 4.19 -19.15
N GLY A 21 4.23 5.01 -18.12
CA GLY A 21 4.70 6.40 -18.21
C GLY A 21 3.59 7.43 -18.46
N TYR A 22 2.32 7.02 -18.43
CA TYR A 22 1.18 7.93 -18.69
C TYR A 22 0.65 8.57 -17.40
N THR A 23 1.49 9.32 -16.69
CA THR A 23 1.22 9.84 -15.33
C THR A 23 -0.09 10.62 -15.22
N THR A 24 -0.38 11.55 -16.14
CA THR A 24 -1.64 12.32 -16.12
C THR A 24 -2.87 11.41 -16.21
N GLN A 25 -2.79 10.37 -17.03
CA GLN A 25 -3.88 9.42 -17.21
C GLN A 25 -4.01 8.48 -16.01
N ALA A 26 -2.89 8.09 -15.39
CA ALA A 26 -2.89 7.33 -14.15
C ALA A 26 -3.58 8.11 -13.03
N LEU A 27 -3.26 9.40 -12.84
CA LEU A 27 -3.91 10.26 -11.85
C LEU A 27 -5.43 10.34 -12.03
N PHE A 28 -5.90 10.43 -13.28
CA PHE A 28 -7.35 10.38 -13.57
C PHE A 28 -7.99 9.05 -13.13
N PHE A 29 -7.33 7.91 -13.37
CA PHE A 29 -7.82 6.61 -12.89
C PHE A 29 -7.74 6.50 -11.38
N ALA A 30 -6.74 7.12 -10.75
CA ALA A 30 -6.59 7.15 -9.30
C ALA A 30 -7.76 7.82 -8.60
N ASP A 31 -8.15 9.00 -9.07
CA ASP A 31 -9.27 9.73 -8.51
C ASP A 31 -10.57 8.92 -8.59
N MET A 32 -10.78 8.21 -9.71
CA MET A 32 -11.92 7.30 -9.84
C MET A 32 -11.82 6.07 -8.94
N ALA A 33 -10.62 5.50 -8.78
CA ALA A 33 -10.39 4.35 -7.91
C ALA A 33 -10.68 4.71 -6.44
N VAL A 34 -10.13 5.83 -5.94
CA VAL A 34 -10.39 6.34 -4.58
C VAL A 34 -11.89 6.56 -4.36
N GLN A 35 -12.57 7.20 -5.31
CA GLN A 35 -14.02 7.39 -5.22
C GLN A 35 -14.79 6.06 -5.16
N THR A 36 -14.37 5.07 -5.95
CA THR A 36 -15.04 3.76 -6.00
C THR A 36 -14.82 2.96 -4.71
N TYR A 37 -13.60 2.97 -4.17
CA TYR A 37 -13.31 2.41 -2.85
C TYR A 37 -14.10 3.10 -1.73
N GLY A 38 -14.25 4.43 -1.80
CA GLY A 38 -15.03 5.20 -0.83
C GLY A 38 -16.53 4.90 -0.83
N MET A 39 -17.03 4.14 -1.80
CA MET A 39 -18.42 3.66 -1.84
C MET A 39 -18.58 2.28 -1.19
N LEU A 40 -17.48 1.57 -0.91
CA LEU A 40 -17.53 0.27 -0.27
C LEU A 40 -17.99 0.40 1.19
N PRO A 41 -18.73 -0.59 1.70
CA PRO A 41 -19.04 -0.64 3.12
C PRO A 41 -17.76 -0.90 3.92
N ALA A 42 -17.73 -0.46 5.19
CA ALA A 42 -16.51 -0.48 6.00
C ALA A 42 -15.97 -1.89 6.27
N ASP A 43 -16.81 -2.92 6.23
CA ASP A 43 -16.44 -4.33 6.37
C ASP A 43 -15.79 -4.92 5.10
N GLU A 44 -15.88 -4.25 3.95
CA GLU A 44 -15.17 -4.58 2.73
C GLU A 44 -13.83 -3.83 2.58
N LEU A 45 -13.49 -2.93 3.51
CA LEU A 45 -12.19 -2.25 3.58
C LEU A 45 -11.19 -3.05 4.43
N ASP A 46 -10.78 -4.20 3.90
CA ASP A 46 -9.72 -5.03 4.46
C ASP A 46 -8.32 -4.42 4.27
N ALA A 47 -7.30 -5.14 4.76
CA ALA A 47 -5.91 -4.69 4.67
C ALA A 47 -5.45 -4.46 3.23
N ASP A 48 -5.95 -5.27 2.29
CA ASP A 48 -5.68 -5.12 0.85
C ASP A 48 -6.30 -3.82 0.29
N ALA A 49 -7.58 -3.55 0.56
CA ALA A 49 -8.23 -2.31 0.13
C ALA A 49 -7.55 -1.07 0.73
N HIS A 50 -7.20 -1.11 2.02
CA HIS A 50 -6.47 -0.02 2.64
C HIS A 50 -5.08 0.16 2.02
N PHE A 51 -4.39 -0.92 1.66
CA PHE A 51 -3.11 -0.82 0.99
C PHE A 51 -3.24 -0.19 -0.40
N HIS A 52 -4.24 -0.62 -1.19
CA HIS A 52 -4.54 -0.01 -2.49
C HIS A 52 -4.87 1.47 -2.39
N LEU A 53 -5.76 1.85 -1.47
CA LEU A 53 -6.09 3.26 -1.20
C LEU A 53 -4.85 4.06 -0.80
N GLY A 54 -4.01 3.54 0.09
CA GLY A 54 -2.77 4.19 0.50
C GLY A 54 -1.81 4.46 -0.66
N LEU A 55 -1.64 3.50 -1.57
CA LEU A 55 -0.81 3.69 -2.77
C LEU A 55 -1.41 4.72 -3.74
N LEU A 56 -2.74 4.73 -3.90
CA LEU A 56 -3.43 5.73 -4.71
C LEU A 56 -3.24 7.14 -4.13
N GLU A 57 -3.38 7.30 -2.82
CA GLU A 57 -3.19 8.59 -2.15
C GLU A 57 -1.74 9.09 -2.24
N LEU A 58 -0.76 8.20 -2.09
CA LEU A 58 0.65 8.55 -2.33
C LEU A 58 0.88 9.02 -3.76
N MET A 59 0.28 8.36 -4.76
CA MET A 59 0.39 8.77 -6.15
C MET A 59 -0.25 10.14 -6.39
N ARG A 60 -1.32 10.47 -5.66
CA ARG A 60 -2.00 11.79 -5.68
C ARG A 60 -1.26 12.86 -4.86
N GLY A 61 -0.13 12.51 -4.24
CA GLY A 61 0.65 13.42 -3.40
C GLY A 61 -0.03 13.74 -2.06
N GLN A 62 -0.84 12.82 -1.53
CA GLN A 62 -1.58 12.96 -0.27
C GLN A 62 -1.03 12.02 0.82
N PRO A 63 0.16 12.28 1.39
CA PRO A 63 0.77 11.41 2.40
C PRO A 63 -0.06 11.32 3.70
N ASP A 64 -0.84 12.35 4.02
CA ASP A 64 -1.70 12.37 5.20
C ASP A 64 -2.86 11.38 5.06
N ASP A 65 -3.53 11.37 3.90
CA ASP A 65 -4.62 10.43 3.60
C ASP A 65 -4.09 8.99 3.49
N ALA A 66 -2.92 8.79 2.86
CA ALA A 66 -2.24 7.50 2.86
C ALA A 66 -1.92 7.02 4.29
N GLY A 67 -1.56 7.93 5.19
CA GLY A 67 -1.30 7.65 6.60
C GLY A 67 -2.51 7.11 7.35
N LEU A 68 -3.73 7.53 7.00
CA LEU A 68 -4.96 6.98 7.58
C LEU A 68 -5.11 5.49 7.24
N HIS A 69 -4.78 5.11 6.02
CA HIS A 69 -4.85 3.71 5.58
C HIS A 69 -3.74 2.85 6.18
N ALA A 70 -2.52 3.38 6.28
CA ALA A 70 -1.44 2.70 7.01
C ALA A 70 -1.82 2.46 8.48
N ALA A 71 -2.43 3.47 9.13
CA ALA A 71 -2.90 3.35 10.50
C ALA A 71 -4.05 2.35 10.66
N ALA A 72 -4.95 2.23 9.68
CA ALA A 72 -6.03 1.23 9.70
C ALA A 72 -5.49 -0.21 9.64
N ILE A 73 -4.51 -0.46 8.75
CA ILE A 73 -3.84 -1.76 8.64
C ILE A 73 -3.12 -2.09 9.96
N LEU A 74 -2.24 -1.18 10.42
CA LEU A 74 -1.40 -1.41 11.60
C LEU A 74 -2.18 -1.38 12.92
N GLY A 75 -3.32 -0.69 12.97
CA GLY A 75 -4.22 -0.71 14.12
C GLY A 75 -4.90 -2.07 14.31
N THR A 76 -5.15 -2.79 13.21
CA THR A 76 -5.72 -4.14 13.23
C THR A 76 -4.63 -5.21 13.40
N ALA A 77 -3.52 -5.05 12.68
CA ALA A 77 -2.40 -5.98 12.68
C ALA A 77 -1.07 -5.20 12.79
N PRO A 78 -0.53 -4.99 14.02
CA PRO A 78 0.63 -4.11 14.27
C PRO A 78 1.91 -4.47 13.53
N ASP A 79 2.07 -5.74 13.14
CA ASP A 79 3.26 -6.24 12.45
C ASP A 79 3.01 -6.46 10.95
N HIS A 80 1.88 -5.98 10.41
CA HIS A 80 1.49 -6.25 9.03
C HIS A 80 2.43 -5.61 8.01
N LEU A 81 2.96 -6.42 7.08
CA LEU A 81 4.04 -6.00 6.17
C LEU A 81 3.61 -4.88 5.23
N LEU A 82 2.39 -4.96 4.68
CA LEU A 82 1.87 -3.91 3.79
C LEU A 82 1.69 -2.56 4.49
N GLY A 83 1.39 -2.59 5.79
CA GLY A 83 1.30 -1.37 6.61
C GLY A 83 2.66 -0.70 6.76
N TRP A 84 3.71 -1.48 7.03
CA TRP A 84 5.08 -0.97 7.14
C TRP A 84 5.67 -0.52 5.80
N VAL A 85 5.38 -1.21 4.70
CA VAL A 85 5.72 -0.75 3.33
C VAL A 85 5.08 0.61 3.06
N LEU A 86 3.81 0.79 3.42
CA LEU A 86 3.12 2.04 3.20
C LEU A 86 3.69 3.18 4.07
N GLN A 87 3.99 2.90 5.34
CA GLN A 87 4.62 3.89 6.24
C GLN A 87 5.98 4.37 5.76
N GLU A 88 6.80 3.48 5.20
CA GLU A 88 8.08 3.91 4.63
C GLU A 88 7.87 4.90 3.49
N ARG A 89 7.00 4.57 2.53
CA ARG A 89 6.73 5.43 1.37
C ARG A 89 6.13 6.78 1.77
N ILE A 90 5.26 6.80 2.79
CA ILE A 90 4.72 8.03 3.38
C ILE A 90 5.86 8.87 3.96
N SER A 91 6.75 8.25 4.71
CA SER A 91 7.89 8.91 5.34
C SER A 91 8.87 9.45 4.30
N GLU A 92 9.16 8.69 3.24
CA GLU A 92 9.94 9.13 2.08
C GLU A 92 9.33 10.38 1.43
N LEU A 93 8.02 10.37 1.16
CA LEU A 93 7.33 11.49 0.54
C LEU A 93 7.33 12.75 1.42
N ARG A 94 7.30 12.58 2.76
CA ARG A 94 7.40 13.67 3.74
C ARG A 94 8.82 14.15 3.99
N GLY A 95 9.84 13.43 3.50
CA GLY A 95 11.24 13.69 3.85
C GLY A 95 11.57 13.37 5.31
N ASP A 96 10.80 12.47 5.94
CA ASP A 96 11.00 12.03 7.32
C ASP A 96 11.95 10.83 7.37
N ALA A 97 13.24 11.10 7.47
CA ALA A 97 14.27 10.06 7.52
C ALA A 97 14.12 9.11 8.73
N ALA A 98 13.69 9.63 9.89
CA ALA A 98 13.50 8.81 11.08
C ALA A 98 12.31 7.85 10.90
N GLY A 99 11.23 8.32 10.28
CA GLY A 99 10.08 7.50 9.90
C GLY A 99 10.46 6.40 8.91
N VAL A 100 11.31 6.71 7.92
CA VAL A 100 11.85 5.72 6.98
C VAL A 100 12.62 4.62 7.72
N GLU A 101 13.61 4.99 8.55
CA GLU A 101 14.40 4.02 9.31
C GLU A 101 13.53 3.14 10.21
N GLN A 102 12.55 3.74 10.90
CA GLN A 102 11.62 3.01 11.74
C GLN A 102 10.80 1.99 10.95
N ALA A 103 10.18 2.41 9.83
CA ALA A 103 9.35 1.53 9.02
C ALA A 103 10.16 0.35 8.45
N GLN A 104 11.39 0.61 7.99
CA GLN A 104 12.31 -0.42 7.50
C GLN A 104 12.70 -1.42 8.59
N ALA A 105 13.03 -0.93 9.80
CA ALA A 105 13.36 -1.78 10.92
C ALA A 105 12.19 -2.70 11.29
N ARG A 106 10.98 -2.14 11.42
CA ARG A 106 9.77 -2.91 11.75
C ARG A 106 9.41 -3.93 10.68
N PHE A 107 9.54 -3.59 9.41
CA PHE A 107 9.36 -4.54 8.32
C PHE A 107 10.31 -5.74 8.46
N LEU A 108 11.60 -5.50 8.67
CA LEU A 108 12.61 -6.57 8.77
C LEU A 108 12.46 -7.41 10.05
N GLU A 109 12.00 -6.83 11.15
CA GLU A 109 11.69 -7.56 12.38
C GLU A 109 10.52 -8.53 12.18
N ALA A 110 9.51 -8.13 11.39
CA ALA A 110 8.28 -8.88 11.21
C ALA A 110 8.29 -9.88 10.03
N VAL A 111 9.11 -9.66 9.00
CA VAL A 111 8.98 -10.32 7.69
C VAL A 111 8.92 -11.84 7.74
N ASP A 112 9.79 -12.50 8.51
CA ASP A 112 9.83 -13.96 8.58
C ASP A 112 8.57 -14.54 9.24
N ALA A 113 8.14 -13.96 10.36
CA ALA A 113 6.96 -14.40 11.09
C ALA A 113 5.66 -14.13 10.31
N GLN A 114 5.58 -12.97 9.64
CA GLN A 114 4.41 -12.57 8.88
C GLN A 114 4.24 -13.38 7.59
N ARG A 115 5.34 -13.69 6.89
CA ARG A 115 5.28 -14.59 5.71
C ARG A 115 4.73 -15.97 6.07
N ALA A 116 5.05 -16.49 7.26
CA ALA A 116 4.56 -17.78 7.72
C ALA A 116 3.03 -17.83 7.93
N LEU A 117 2.35 -16.67 7.99
CA LEU A 117 0.89 -16.60 8.10
C LEU A 117 0.16 -16.93 6.79
N ASN A 118 0.85 -16.88 5.65
CA ASN A 118 0.29 -17.19 4.33
C ASN A 118 -1.02 -16.43 4.03
N LEU A 119 -1.06 -15.13 4.33
CA LEU A 119 -2.20 -14.27 4.03
C LEU A 119 -2.36 -14.11 2.51
N GLU A 120 -3.60 -14.05 2.04
CA GLU A 120 -3.91 -13.96 0.60
C GLU A 120 -3.37 -12.65 0.01
N GLU A 121 -3.54 -11.54 0.72
CA GLU A 121 -3.00 -10.23 0.34
C GLU A 121 -1.47 -10.24 0.24
N TYR A 122 -0.77 -11.05 1.04
CA TYR A 122 0.69 -11.19 0.88
C TYR A 122 1.06 -11.94 -0.40
N ALA A 123 0.26 -12.93 -0.81
CA ALA A 123 0.48 -13.61 -2.07
C ALA A 123 0.21 -12.67 -3.26
N GLN A 124 -0.82 -11.83 -3.17
CA GLN A 124 -1.17 -10.83 -4.19
C GLN A 124 -0.08 -9.75 -4.32
N HIS A 125 0.55 -9.36 -3.21
CA HIS A 125 1.59 -8.32 -3.15
C HIS A 125 3.01 -8.86 -2.99
N ILE A 126 3.25 -10.14 -3.32
CA ILE A 126 4.53 -10.80 -3.05
C ILE A 126 5.72 -10.10 -3.71
N GLY A 127 5.54 -9.55 -4.92
CA GLY A 127 6.58 -8.80 -5.61
C GLY A 127 7.00 -7.52 -4.88
N ILE A 128 6.05 -6.85 -4.21
CA ILE A 128 6.33 -5.67 -3.37
C ILE A 128 7.10 -6.10 -2.12
N ILE A 129 6.64 -7.16 -1.45
CA ILE A 129 7.27 -7.65 -0.21
C ILE A 129 8.68 -8.18 -0.47
N ASP A 130 8.87 -9.00 -1.51
CA ASP A 130 10.16 -9.56 -1.92
C ASP A 130 11.13 -8.44 -2.35
N GLY A 131 10.65 -7.49 -3.15
CA GLY A 131 11.45 -6.35 -3.59
C GLY A 131 11.90 -5.48 -2.42
N GLN A 132 10.98 -5.22 -1.49
CA GLN A 132 11.25 -4.49 -0.26
C GLN A 132 12.33 -5.18 0.57
N GLU A 133 12.14 -6.46 0.89
CA GLU A 133 13.08 -7.23 1.69
C GLU A 133 14.47 -7.30 1.05
N THR A 134 14.53 -7.54 -0.26
CA THR A 134 15.78 -7.60 -1.02
C THR A 134 16.51 -6.27 -0.96
N ARG A 135 15.81 -5.15 -1.17
CA ARG A 135 16.39 -3.81 -1.11
C ARG A 135 16.96 -3.52 0.27
N LEU A 136 16.19 -3.79 1.34
CA LEU A 136 16.61 -3.50 2.71
C LEU A 136 17.76 -4.38 3.19
N LYS A 137 17.83 -5.65 2.78
CA LYS A 137 18.95 -6.54 3.08
C LYS A 137 20.22 -6.16 2.32
N SER A 138 20.09 -5.57 1.13
CA SER A 138 21.24 -5.15 0.30
C SER A 138 21.83 -3.80 0.68
N ALA A 139 21.08 -2.98 1.44
CA ALA A 139 21.52 -1.68 1.93
C ALA A 139 22.34 -1.75 3.24
N ARG A 140 22.54 -2.95 3.79
CA ARG A 140 23.31 -3.23 5.00
C ARG A 140 24.71 -3.71 4.66
#